data_AF-A0A920NCU8-F1
#
_entry.id   AF-A0A920NCU8-F1
#
_cell.length_a   1.000
_cell.length_b   1.000
_cell.length_c   1.000
_cell.angle_alpha   90.00
_cell.angle_beta   90.00
_cell.angle_gamma   90.00
#
_symmetry.space_group_name_H-M   'P 1'
#
loop_
_entity.id
_entity.type
_entity.pdbx_description
1 polymer ?
#
loop_
_entity_poly.entity_id
_entity_poly.type
_entity_poly.pdbx_seq_one_letter_code
_entity_poly.pdbx_strand_id
1 'polypeptide(L)' 'MGINLDGTFFTFREAAKHMIDRGEGGRLIGTSSTSAIHGAARNEAYAATKGAMLAMVRGLRLN' A
#
# COMPACT_ATOMS: atom_id res chain seq x y z
N MET A 1 -9.07 6.51 5.65
CA MET A 1 -7.88 5.69 5.99
C MET A 1 -8.21 4.21 5.99
N GLY A 2 -9.21 3.77 6.75
CA GLY A 2 -9.64 2.36 6.88
C GLY A 2 -9.55 1.48 5.63
N ILE A 3 -10.21 1.86 4.53
CA ILE A 3 -10.25 1.00 3.33
C ILE A 3 -8.92 1.04 2.56
N ASN A 4 -8.52 2.24 2.13
CA ASN A 4 -7.41 2.38 1.18
C ASN A 4 -6.03 2.09 1.78
N LEU A 5 -5.84 2.33 3.08
CA LEU A 5 -4.54 2.18 3.72
C LEU A 5 -4.53 0.99 4.67
N ASP A 6 -5.39 1.00 5.69
CA ASP A 6 -5.37 -0.03 6.74
C ASP A 6 -5.72 -1.41 6.17
N GLY A 7 -6.75 -1.47 5.31
CA GLY A 7 -7.13 -2.69 4.60
C GLY A 7 -6.00 -3.28 3.77
N THR A 8 -5.27 -2.46 3.02
CA THR A 8 -4.10 -2.92 2.27
C THR A 8 -2.95 -3.33 3.18
N PHE A 9 -2.67 -2.58 4.26
CA PHE A 9 -1.62 -2.91 5.22
C PHE A 9 -1.86 -4.29 5.85
N PHE A 10 -3.07 -4.55 6.37
CA PHE A 10 -3.37 -5.83 6.98
C PHE A 10 -3.35 -6.97 5.96
N THR A 11 -3.85 -6.75 4.75
CA THR A 11 -3.78 -7.74 3.67
C THR A 11 -2.33 -8.08 3.32
N PHE A 12 -1.48 -7.07 3.15
CA PHE A 12 -0.06 -7.25 2.85
C PHE A 12 0.67 -7.96 3.99
N ARG A 13 0.36 -7.62 5.24
CA ARG A 13 0.96 -8.27 6.41
C ARG A 13 0.67 -9.77 6.42
N GLU A 14 -0.58 -10.17 6.24
CA GLU A 14 -0.92 -11.60 6.24
C GLU A 14 -0.41 -12.32 4.99
N ALA A 15 -0.48 -11.69 3.82
CA ALA A 15 0.11 -12.25 2.60
C ALA A 15 1.64 -12.43 2.71
N ALA A 16 2.34 -11.47 3.32
CA ALA A 16 3.78 -11.57 3.56
C ALA A 16 4.12 -12.74 4.48
N LYS A 17 3.36 -12.97 5.57
CA LYS A 17 3.54 -14.14 6.44
C LYS A 17 3.38 -15.43 5.63
N HIS A 18 2.32 -15.55 4.84
CA HIS A 18 2.12 -16.72 3.98
C HIS A 18 3.23 -16.92 2.94
N MET A 19 3.80 -15.85 2.38
CA MET A 19 4.93 -15.92 1.46
C MET A 19 6.22 -16.41 2.15
N ILE A 20 6.44 -15.99 3.40
CA ILE A 20 7.57 -16.43 4.23
C ILE A 20 7.41 -17.90 4.59
N ASP A 21 6.25 -18.29 5.13
CA ASP A 21 5.99 -19.67 5.57
C ASP A 21 6.11 -20.69 4.45
N ARG A 22 5.69 -20.32 3.22
CA ARG A 22 5.81 -21.19 2.04
C ARG A 22 7.25 -21.30 1.52
N GLY A 23 8.14 -20.36 1.86
CA GLY A 23 9.54 -20.36 1.41
C GLY A 23 9.77 -20.06 -0.07
N GLU A 24 8.72 -19.89 -0.87
CA GLU A 24 8.80 -19.58 -2.31
C GLU A 24 8.76 -18.07 -2.60
N GLY A 25 8.54 -17.24 -1.58
CA GLY A 25 8.41 -15.80 -1.72
C GLY A 25 7.15 -15.36 -2.49
N GLY A 26 7.25 -14.23 -3.19
CA GLY A 26 6.15 -13.67 -3.97
C GLY A 26 6.33 -12.19 -4.31
N ARG A 27 5.23 -11.54 -4.70
CA ARG A 27 5.15 -10.10 -4.99
C ARG A 27 3.88 -9.52 -4.36
N LEU A 28 4.02 -8.38 -3.70
CA LEU A 28 2.91 -7.58 -3.19
C LEU A 28 2.79 -6.33 -4.07
N ILE A 29 1.59 -6.07 -4.61
CA ILE A 29 1.34 -4.96 -5.53
C ILE A 29 0.22 -4.10 -4.95
N GLY A 30 0.51 -2.82 -4.72
CA GLY A 30 -0.44 -1.85 -4.17
C GLY A 30 -0.86 -0.84 -5.22
N THR A 31 -2.17 -0.62 -5.36
CA THR A 31 -2.72 0.36 -6.32
C THR A 31 -2.90 1.72 -5.65
N SER A 32 -2.04 2.67 -6.02
CA SER A 32 -2.18 4.07 -5.63
C SER A 32 -3.05 4.85 -6.64
N SER A 33 -2.84 6.15 -6.79
CA SER A 33 -3.53 7.02 -7.74
C SER A 33 -2.63 8.20 -8.12
N THR A 34 -2.88 8.81 -9.28
CA THR A 34 -2.23 10.06 -9.70
C THR A 34 -2.53 11.22 -8.74
N SER A 35 -3.63 11.15 -7.98
CA SER A 35 -3.97 12.11 -6.92
C SER A 35 -2.94 12.15 -5.81
N ALA A 36 -2.12 11.10 -5.65
CA ALA A 36 -1.01 11.08 -4.70
C ALA A 36 0.13 12.05 -5.05
N ILE A 37 0.22 12.46 -6.33
CA ILE A 37 1.31 13.28 -6.86
C ILE A 37 0.80 14.68 -7.21
N HIS A 38 -0.35 14.78 -7.88
CA HIS A 38 -0.87 16.05 -8.39
C HIS A 38 -1.85 16.75 -7.44
N GLY A 39 -2.14 16.15 -6.28
CA GLY A 39 -3.24 16.56 -5.42
C GLY A 39 -4.60 16.28 -6.05
N ALA A 40 -5.67 16.40 -5.26
CA ALA A 40 -7.03 16.31 -5.74
C ALA A 40 -7.91 17.26 -4.92
N ALA A 41 -8.30 18.39 -5.54
CA ALA A 41 -9.15 19.37 -4.89
C ALA A 41 -10.44 18.70 -4.41
N ARG A 42 -10.82 18.97 -3.14
CA ARG A 42 -11.98 18.39 -2.45
C ARG A 42 -11.90 16.87 -2.21
N ASN A 43 -10.72 16.28 -2.39
CA ASN A 43 -10.48 14.86 -2.16
C ASN A 43 -9.14 14.61 -1.43
N GLU A 44 -8.81 15.51 -0.50
CA GLU A 44 -7.54 15.58 0.23
C GLU A 44 -7.34 14.32 1.07
N ALA A 45 -8.39 13.84 1.74
CA ALA A 45 -8.36 12.63 2.55
C ALA A 45 -8.05 11.38 1.72
N TYR A 46 -8.62 11.27 0.50
CA TYR A 46 -8.30 10.20 -0.43
C TYR A 46 -6.88 10.34 -0.97
N ALA A 47 -6.48 11.54 -1.42
CA ALA A 47 -5.13 11.81 -1.90
C ALA A 47 -4.07 11.46 -0.85
N ALA A 48 -4.34 11.78 0.43
CA ALA A 48 -3.51 11.38 1.56
C ALA A 48 -3.40 9.86 1.69
N THR A 49 -4.50 9.09 1.57
CA THR A 49 -4.42 7.61 1.59
C THR A 49 -3.53 7.08 0.46
N LYS A 50 -3.58 7.71 -0.72
CA LYS A 50 -2.83 7.27 -1.91
C LYS A 50 -1.36 7.68 -1.84
N GLY A 51 -1.05 8.85 -1.24
CA GLY A 51 0.32 9.22 -0.87
C GLY A 51 0.93 8.25 0.14
N ALA A 52 0.18 7.92 1.20
CA ALA A 52 0.61 6.94 2.20
C ALA A 52 0.85 5.55 1.59
N MET A 53 0.02 5.11 0.63
CA MET A 53 0.23 3.87 -0.11
C MET A 53 1.59 3.82 -0.81
N LEU A 54 2.01 4.93 -1.45
CA LEU A 54 3.32 4.99 -2.11
C LEU A 54 4.47 4.86 -1.11
N ALA A 55 4.39 5.55 0.02
CA ALA A 55 5.39 5.47 1.07
C ALA A 55 5.46 4.05 1.68
N MET A 56 4.31 3.44 1.97
CA MET A 56 4.23 2.09 2.52
C MET A 56 4.85 1.04 1.59
N VAL A 57 4.47 1.03 0.30
CA VAL A 57 5.02 0.05 -0.66
C VAL A 57 6.54 0.22 -0.81
N ARG A 58 7.04 1.46 -0.84
CA ARG A 58 8.49 1.73 -0.87
C ARG A 58 9.19 1.23 0.37
N GLY A 59 8.60 1.39 1.55
CA GLY A 59 9.15 0.88 2.81
C GLY A 59 9.16 -0.65 2.92
N LEU A 60 8.27 -1.34 2.21
CA LEU A 60 8.21 -2.82 2.17
C LEU A 60 9.18 -3.45 1.16
N ARG A 61 9.75 -2.66 0.24
CA ARG A 61 10.71 -3.16 -0.73
C ARG A 61 12.04 -3.47 -0.05
N LEU A 62 12.59 -4.66 -0.29
CA LEU A 62 14.01 -4.95 -0.04
C LEU A 62 14.85 -4.28 -1.13
N ASN A 63 16.00 -3.70 -0.76
CA ASN A 63 16.86 -2.89 -1.64
C ASN A 63 17.16 -3.56 -2.99
#